data_AF-A0A9Q0EHU1-F1
#
_entry.id   AF-A0A9Q0EHU1-F1
#
_cell.length_a   1.000
_cell.length_b   1.000
_cell.length_c   1.000
_cell.angle_alpha   90.00
_cell.angle_beta   90.00
_cell.angle_gamma   90.00
#
_symmetry.space_group_name_H-M   'P 1'
#
loop_
_entity.id
_entity.type
_entity.pdbx_description
1 polymer ?
#
loop_
_entity_poly.entity_id
_entity_poly.type
_entity_poly.pdbx_seq_one_letter_code
_entity_poly.pdbx_strand_id
1 'polypeptide(L)' 'MDPRLHNQLSPNDTLAEPGFDKEVLDGLALKHHHTKVTKTTGAVIQAVLRHGNRIHAQSDPRKGGYAAGY' A
#
# COMPACT_ATOMS: atom_id res chain seq x y z
N MET A 1 1.16 2.91 9.41
CA MET A 1 0.45 2.53 8.17
C MET A 1 1.50 2.59 7.09
N ASP A 2 1.68 1.52 6.33
CA ASP A 2 2.66 1.50 5.26
C ASP A 2 2.00 1.98 3.96
N PRO A 3 2.48 3.08 3.36
CA PRO A 3 1.98 3.57 2.08
C PRO A 3 2.31 2.57 0.97
N ARG A 4 1.45 2.51 -0.05
CA ARG A 4 1.59 1.59 -1.18
C ARG A 4 1.71 2.33 -2.49
N LEU A 5 2.21 1.64 -3.52
CA LEU A 5 2.20 2.10 -4.89
C LEU A 5 1.58 1.05 -5.82
N HIS A 6 1.19 1.48 -7.01
CA HIS A 6 0.59 0.65 -8.05
C HIS A 6 0.98 1.13 -9.44
N ASN A 7 1.15 0.20 -10.37
CA ASN A 7 1.23 0.46 -11.80
C ASN A 7 0.57 -0.73 -12.53
N GLN A 8 -0.22 -0.46 -13.56
CA GLN A 8 -0.98 -1.47 -14.30
C GLN A 8 -0.76 -1.42 -15.81
N LEU A 9 0.40 -0.91 -16.25
CA LEU A 9 0.79 -0.71 -17.64
C LEU A 9 -0.02 0.37 -18.40
N SER A 10 -1.36 0.35 -18.29
CA SER A 10 -2.24 1.33 -18.92
C SER A 10 -3.34 1.80 -17.94
N PRO A 11 -3.42 3.11 -17.62
CA PRO A 11 -2.44 4.16 -17.94
C PRO A 11 -1.04 3.82 -17.42
N ASN A 12 0.00 4.27 -18.14
CA ASN A 12 1.40 3.97 -17.82
C ASN A 12 1.97 4.89 -16.73
N ASP A 13 1.21 5.07 -15.65
CA ASP A 13 1.59 5.85 -14.49
C ASP A 13 1.83 4.93 -13.29
N THR A 14 2.85 5.26 -12.49
CA THR A 14 3.03 4.68 -11.15
C THR A 14 2.36 5.59 -10.13
N LEU A 15 1.29 5.11 -9.50
CA LEU A 15 0.53 5.86 -8.50
C LEU A 15 1.01 5.48 -7.11
N ALA A 16 1.40 6.46 -6.29
CA ALA A 16 1.82 6.27 -4.90
C ALA A 16 0.84 6.95 -3.93
N GLU A 17 0.63 6.34 -2.77
CA GLU A 17 -0.11 6.96 -1.67
C GLU A 17 0.71 8.08 -1.00
N PRO A 18 0.05 9.04 -0.30
CA PRO A 18 0.75 10.08 0.44
C PRO A 18 1.69 9.49 1.51
N GLY A 19 2.90 10.05 1.61
CA GLY A 19 3.91 9.60 2.55
C GLY A 19 4.72 8.37 2.11
N PHE A 20 4.53 7.88 0.88
CA PHE A 20 5.42 6.86 0.31
C PHE A 20 6.86 7.34 0.27
N ASP A 21 7.81 6.41 0.44
CA ASP A 21 9.23 6.70 0.51
C ASP A 21 9.72 7.52 -0.69
N LYS A 22 10.27 8.71 -0.40
CA LYS A 22 10.72 9.65 -1.42
C LYS A 22 11.93 9.11 -2.20
N GLU A 23 12.87 8.43 -1.55
CA GLU A 23 14.07 7.93 -2.23
C GLU A 23 13.69 6.86 -3.25
N VAL A 24 12.68 6.05 -2.94
CA VAL A 24 12.13 5.07 -3.90
C VAL A 24 11.46 5.77 -5.08
N LEU A 25 10.64 6.81 -4.84
CA LEU A 25 9.99 7.55 -5.92
C LEU A 25 11.00 8.28 -6.82
N ASP A 26 12.01 8.92 -6.21
CA ASP A 26 13.09 9.57 -6.95
C ASP A 26 13.88 8.55 -7.79
N GLY A 27 14.18 7.37 -7.22
CA GLY A 27 14.84 6.28 -7.93
C GLY A 27 14.02 5.74 -9.11
N LEU A 28 12.69 5.68 -8.98
CA LEU A 28 11.80 5.33 -10.08
C LEU A 28 11.78 6.40 -11.16
N ALA A 29 11.80 7.68 -10.79
CA ALA A 29 11.86 8.78 -11.75
C ALA A 29 13.18 8.78 -12.54
N LEU A 30 14.31 8.47 -11.90
CA LEU A 30 15.61 8.28 -12.58
C LEU A 30 15.59 7.12 -13.58
N LYS A 31 14.71 6.14 -13.37
CA LYS A 31 14.45 5.01 -14.29
C LYS A 31 13.30 5.30 -15.27
N HIS A 32 12.93 6.56 -15.44
CA HIS A 32 11.91 7.04 -16.38
C HIS A 32 10.46 6.59 -16.08
N HIS A 33 10.16 6.19 -14.85
CA HIS A 33 8.77 5.98 -14.45
C HIS A 33 8.07 7.32 -14.20
N HIS A 34 6.88 7.49 -14.77
CA HIS A 34 6.00 8.63 -14.44
C HIS A 34 5.30 8.35 -13.11
N THR A 35 5.82 8.92 -12.02
CA THR A 35 5.25 8.76 -10.67
C THR A 35 4.26 9.87 -10.34
N LYS A 36 3.11 9.55 -9.74
CA LYS A 36 2.10 10.51 -9.26
C LYS A 36 1.65 10.16 -7.85
N VAL A 37 1.50 11.17 -6.99
CA VAL A 37 0.87 10.97 -5.67
C VAL A 37 -0.64 11.07 -5.84
N THR A 38 -1.37 10.02 -5.47
CA THR A 38 -2.84 9.99 -5.55
C THR A 38 -3.49 10.41 -4.23
N LYS A 39 -4.65 11.05 -4.32
CA LYS A 39 -5.52 11.36 -3.17
C LYS A 39 -6.55 10.25 -2.91
N THR A 40 -6.72 9.32 -3.84
CA THR A 40 -7.62 8.18 -3.66
C THR A 40 -6.95 7.12 -2.80
N THR A 41 -7.73 6.49 -1.91
CA THR A 41 -7.27 5.28 -1.23
C THR A 41 -7.14 4.16 -2.27
N GLY A 42 -6.00 3.46 -2.25
CA GLY A 42 -5.78 2.28 -3.08
C GLY A 42 -6.58 1.07 -2.59
N ALA A 43 -5.98 -0.11 -2.62
CA ALA A 43 -6.60 -1.33 -2.12
C ALA A 43 -6.99 -1.24 -0.62
N VAL A 44 -7.89 -2.10 -0.16
CA VAL A 44 -8.19 -2.27 1.27
C VAL A 44 -7.87 -3.71 1.62
N ILE A 45 -6.86 -3.92 2.47
CA ILE A 45 -6.33 -5.25 2.78
C ILE A 45 -6.93 -5.76 4.11
N GLN A 46 -7.26 -7.04 4.19
CA GLN A 46 -7.50 -7.74 5.46
C GLN A 46 -6.54 -8.91 5.50
N ALA A 47 -5.73 -9.00 6.55
CA ALA A 47 -4.66 -10.00 6.64
C ALA A 47 -4.75 -10.79 7.94
N VAL A 48 -4.46 -12.08 7.84
CA VAL A 48 -4.31 -13.00 8.98
C VAL A 48 -3.00 -13.75 8.82
N LEU A 49 -2.16 -13.71 9.85
CA LEU A 49 -0.85 -14.34 9.90
C LEU A 49 -0.81 -15.34 11.06
N ARG A 50 -0.36 -16.56 10.78
CA ARG A 50 0.02 -17.51 11.82
C ARG A 50 1.47 -17.29 12.22
N HIS A 51 1.72 -17.08 13.50
CA HIS A 51 3.07 -16.98 14.06
C HIS A 51 3.20 -17.94 15.25
N GLY A 52 3.88 -19.05 15.02
CA GLY A 52 3.93 -20.18 15.96
C GLY A 52 2.54 -20.72 16.28
N ASN A 53 2.17 -20.67 17.56
CA ASN A 53 0.86 -21.10 18.08
C ASN A 53 -0.14 -19.94 18.21
N ARG A 54 0.16 -18.76 17.66
CA ARG A 54 -0.71 -17.57 17.71
C ARG A 54 -1.19 -17.19 16.32
N ILE A 55 -2.35 -16.53 16.28
CA ILE A 55 -2.93 -15.89 15.10
C ILE A 55 -2.91 -14.38 15.33
N HIS A 56 -2.39 -13.65 14.35
CA HIS A 56 -2.40 -12.20 14.28
C HIS A 56 -3.30 -11.78 13.13
N ALA A 57 -4.23 -10.86 13.38
CA ALA A 57 -5.11 -10.34 12.35
C ALA A 57 -5.05 -8.81 12.34
N GLN A 58 -5.05 -8.23 11.14
CA GLN A 58 -4.97 -6.78 10.94
C GLN A 58 -5.98 -6.36 9.88
N SER A 59 -6.81 -5.38 10.24
CA SER A 59 -7.68 -4.67 9.31
C SER A 59 -6.99 -3.42 8.79
N ASP A 60 -7.06 -3.18 7.48
CA ASP A 60 -6.54 -1.96 6.87
C ASP A 60 -7.35 -0.73 7.33
N PRO A 61 -6.70 0.27 7.96
CA PRO A 61 -7.37 1.44 8.52
C PRO A 61 -8.07 2.31 7.46
N ARG A 62 -7.72 2.17 6.17
CA ARG A 62 -8.32 2.95 5.07
C ARG A 62 -9.84 2.78 4.94
N LYS A 63 -10.41 1.70 5.50
CA LYS A 63 -11.86 1.44 5.52
C LYS A 63 -12.44 1.31 6.94
N GLY A 64 -11.65 1.58 7.98
CA GLY A 64 -12.12 1.57 9.37
C GLY A 64 -12.60 0.22 9.91
N GLY A 65 -12.17 -0.90 9.32
CA GLY A 65 -12.48 -2.24 9.82
C GLY A 65 -11.69 -2.58 11.09
N TYR A 66 -12.14 -3.59 11.83
CA TYR A 66 -11.43 -4.14 13.00
C TYR A 66 -11.35 -5.67 12.91
N ALA A 67 -10.22 -6.20 13.34
CA ALA A 67 -10.03 -7.65 13.49
C ALA A 67 -10.58 -8.11 14.84
N ALA A 68 -11.07 -9.35 14.90
CA ALA A 68 -11.59 -9.98 16.12
C ALA A 68 -11.16 -11.46 16.18
N GLY A 69 -11.11 -12.03 17.39
CA GLY A 69 -10.73 -13.42 17.63
C GLY A 69 -11.03 -13.87 19.07
N TYR A 70 -10.86 -15.17 19.34
CA TYR A 70 -11.00 -15.81 20.65
C TYR A 70 -9.95 -16.91 20.83
#